data_AF-A9KN49-F1
#
_entry.id   AF-A9KN49-F1
#
_cell.length_a   1.000
_cell.length_b   1.000
_cell.length_c   1.000
_cell.angle_alpha   90.00
_cell.angle_beta   90.00
_cell.angle_gamma   90.00
#
_symmetry.space_group_name_H-M   'P 1'
#
loop_
_entity.id
_entity.type
_entity.pdbx_description
1 polymer ?
#
loop_
_entity_poly.entity_id
_entity_poly.type
_entity_poly.pdbx_seq_one_letter_code
_entity_poly.pdbx_strand_id
1 'polypeptide(L)'
;MEKRLDLILDERKQRKRFLFRTIITWTLLLCLLLFLILKGNTLIAGGDLNKIHPLVEGEYSFEKCLYMHPLSSYCPSETTGQLYVIGEDYFQILEEKTHKEEKLFSGITWQVKEVDEEEWNKLFKFKDIYNGDIYNINHFSIRLQYDIEEGLSIYQMDDEIWLARISDKMLWSLYKLKLDNPSAFLNPVQKPLINV
;
A
#
# COMPACT_ATOMS: atom_id res chain seq x y z
N MET A 1 -73.51 15.64 -16.15
CA MET A 1 -72.66 15.38 -14.96
C MET A 1 -71.57 14.36 -15.30
N GLU A 2 -71.87 13.31 -16.06
CA GLU A 2 -70.92 12.27 -16.53
C GLU A 2 -69.68 12.80 -17.27
N LYS A 3 -69.83 13.73 -18.23
CA LYS A 3 -68.68 14.30 -18.97
C LYS A 3 -67.60 14.96 -18.10
N ARG A 4 -67.95 15.43 -16.90
CA ARG A 4 -66.97 16.02 -15.96
C ARG A 4 -66.20 14.94 -15.18
N LEU A 5 -66.80 13.78 -14.97
CA LEU A 5 -66.16 12.66 -14.28
C LEU A 5 -65.09 12.00 -15.17
N ASP A 6 -65.40 11.85 -16.46
CA ASP A 6 -64.49 11.26 -17.45
C ASP A 6 -63.22 12.11 -17.64
N LEU A 7 -63.36 13.44 -17.65
CA LEU A 7 -62.24 14.38 -17.75
C LEU A 7 -61.28 14.25 -16.54
N ILE A 8 -61.84 14.15 -15.33
CA ILE A 8 -61.06 14.02 -14.09
C ILE A 8 -60.32 12.67 -14.02
N LEU A 9 -60.95 11.60 -14.52
CA LEU A 9 -60.34 10.27 -14.58
C LEU A 9 -59.20 10.22 -15.61
N ASP A 10 -59.35 10.89 -16.76
CA ASP A 10 -58.30 10.95 -17.78
C ASP A 10 -57.08 11.76 -17.31
N GLU A 11 -57.29 12.90 -16.65
CA GLU A 11 -56.19 13.70 -16.08
C GLU A 11 -55.40 12.92 -15.00
N ARG A 12 -56.08 12.16 -14.14
CA ARG A 12 -55.42 11.31 -13.14
C ARG A 12 -54.62 10.19 -13.78
N LYS A 13 -55.11 9.62 -14.89
CA LYS A 13 -54.42 8.56 -15.63
C LYS A 13 -53.20 9.09 -16.38
N GLN A 14 -53.29 10.28 -16.97
CA GLN A 14 -52.15 10.95 -17.60
C GLN A 14 -51.07 11.34 -16.58
N ARG A 15 -51.45 11.91 -15.42
CA ARG A 15 -50.50 12.24 -14.35
C ARG A 15 -49.76 11.00 -13.82
N LYS A 16 -50.45 9.88 -13.63
CA LYS A 16 -49.81 8.62 -13.21
C LYS A 16 -48.82 8.09 -14.27
N ARG A 17 -49.16 8.18 -15.56
CA ARG A 17 -48.26 7.78 -16.65
C ARG A 17 -47.02 8.68 -16.75
N PHE A 18 -47.19 9.98 -16.50
CA PHE A 18 -46.07 10.93 -16.47
C PHE A 18 -45.13 10.67 -15.29
N LEU A 19 -45.67 10.50 -14.08
CA LEU A 19 -44.89 10.18 -12.88
C LEU A 19 -44.17 8.83 -12.98
N PHE A 20 -44.80 7.82 -13.57
CA PHE A 20 -44.18 6.52 -13.76
C PHE A 20 -42.99 6.57 -14.74
N ARG A 21 -43.12 7.37 -15.81
CA ARG A 21 -42.03 7.58 -16.78
C ARG A 21 -40.84 8.30 -16.16
N THR A 22 -41.07 9.34 -15.36
CA THR A 22 -39.97 10.07 -14.70
C THR A 22 -39.25 9.20 -13.68
N ILE A 23 -39.96 8.41 -12.88
CA ILE A 23 -39.37 7.48 -11.90
C ILE A 23 -38.48 6.45 -12.60
N ILE A 24 -38.93 5.87 -13.72
CA ILE A 24 -38.13 4.90 -14.48
C ILE A 24 -36.85 5.55 -15.03
N THR A 25 -36.94 6.75 -15.59
CA THR A 25 -35.75 7.46 -16.13
C THR A 25 -34.73 7.77 -15.04
N TRP A 26 -35.19 8.22 -13.86
CA TRP A 26 -34.30 8.50 -12.73
C TRP A 26 -33.67 7.22 -12.17
N THR A 27 -34.42 6.12 -12.12
CA THR A 27 -33.91 4.82 -11.65
C THR A 27 -32.84 4.28 -12.60
N LEU A 28 -33.07 4.34 -13.91
CA LEU A 28 -32.07 3.90 -14.90
C LEU A 28 -30.80 4.74 -14.85
N LEU A 29 -30.91 6.05 -14.63
CA LEU A 29 -29.77 6.96 -14.52
C LEU A 29 -28.95 6.70 -13.24
N LEU A 30 -29.64 6.39 -12.12
CA LEU A 30 -29.00 5.94 -10.89
C LEU A 30 -28.28 4.58 -11.07
N CYS A 31 -28.91 3.63 -11.75
CA CYS A 31 -28.28 2.34 -12.07
C CYS A 31 -27.04 2.51 -12.96
N LEU A 32 -27.07 3.42 -13.94
CA LEU A 32 -25.93 3.72 -14.80
C LEU A 32 -24.77 4.37 -14.02
N LEU A 33 -25.07 5.30 -13.11
CA LEU A 33 -24.08 5.89 -12.21
C LEU A 33 -23.45 4.85 -11.27
N LEU A 34 -24.26 3.98 -10.66
CA LEU A 34 -23.75 2.89 -9.83
C LEU A 34 -22.88 1.92 -10.63
N PHE A 35 -23.26 1.61 -11.88
CA PHE A 35 -22.47 0.75 -12.75
C PHE A 35 -21.14 1.40 -13.16
N LEU A 36 -21.11 2.72 -13.33
CA LEU A 36 -19.87 3.48 -13.58
C LEU A 36 -18.98 3.55 -12.33
N ILE A 37 -19.54 3.68 -11.13
CA ILE A 37 -18.78 3.65 -9.87
C ILE A 37 -18.20 2.25 -9.63
N LEU A 38 -18.98 1.18 -9.85
CA LEU A 38 -18.46 -0.19 -9.78
C LEU A 38 -17.38 -0.44 -10.82
N LYS A 39 -17.58 -0.01 -12.07
CA LYS A 39 -16.59 -0.20 -13.14
C LYS A 39 -15.32 0.62 -12.93
N GLY A 40 -15.46 1.86 -12.44
CA GLY A 40 -14.36 2.75 -12.08
C GLY A 40 -13.48 2.17 -10.98
N ASN A 41 -14.09 1.48 -10.00
CA ASN A 41 -13.33 0.75 -8.98
C ASN A 41 -12.73 -0.56 -9.50
N THR A 42 -13.32 -1.23 -10.49
CA THR A 42 -12.74 -2.46 -11.07
C THR A 42 -11.62 -2.22 -12.08
N LEU A 43 -11.45 -1.00 -12.62
CA LEU A 43 -10.32 -0.67 -13.51
C LEU A 43 -9.03 -0.32 -12.77
N ILE A 44 -9.08 -0.16 -11.44
CA ILE A 44 -7.92 0.00 -10.56
C ILE A 44 -7.53 -1.36 -9.92
N ALA A 45 -8.34 -2.40 -10.08
CA ALA A 45 -8.09 -3.75 -9.56
C ALA A 45 -7.88 -4.75 -10.71
N GLY A 46 -6.87 -4.49 -11.54
CA GLY A 46 -6.47 -5.34 -12.66
C GLY A 46 -5.26 -6.25 -12.39
N GLY A 47 -4.78 -6.31 -11.15
CA GLY A 47 -3.85 -7.34 -10.71
C GLY A 47 -4.61 -8.52 -10.13
N ASP A 48 -4.24 -9.74 -10.52
CA ASP A 48 -4.75 -10.97 -9.90
C ASP A 48 -4.34 -11.01 -8.41
N LEU A 49 -5.19 -10.46 -7.54
CA LEU A 49 -4.96 -10.38 -6.10
C LEU A 49 -4.79 -11.77 -5.45
N ASN A 50 -5.10 -12.86 -6.16
CA ASN A 50 -4.86 -14.23 -5.72
C ASN A 50 -3.36 -14.63 -5.74
N LYS A 51 -2.48 -13.77 -6.24
CA LYS A 51 -1.01 -13.91 -6.15
C LYS A 51 -0.35 -12.88 -5.24
N ILE A 52 -1.11 -12.21 -4.37
CA ILE A 52 -0.47 -11.43 -3.31
C ILE A 52 0.14 -12.43 -2.33
N HIS A 53 1.45 -12.60 -2.40
CA HIS A 53 2.19 -13.22 -1.32
C HIS A 53 2.12 -12.26 -0.12
N PRO A 54 1.56 -12.67 1.02
CA PRO A 54 1.57 -11.83 2.21
C PRO A 54 3.01 -11.50 2.59
N LEU A 55 3.23 -10.31 3.18
CA LEU A 55 4.52 -9.92 3.73
C LEU A 55 5.04 -11.06 4.62
N VAL A 56 6.19 -11.62 4.25
CA VAL A 56 6.74 -12.78 4.95
C VAL A 56 7.27 -12.32 6.30
N GLU A 57 6.74 -12.88 7.37
CA GLU A 57 7.25 -12.63 8.71
C GLU A 57 8.60 -13.32 8.89
N GLY A 58 9.53 -12.65 9.56
CA GLY A 58 10.84 -13.21 9.88
C GLY A 58 11.89 -12.18 10.23
N GLU A 59 13.10 -12.67 10.39
CA GLU A 59 14.31 -11.88 10.57
C GLU A 59 15.00 -11.67 9.22
N TYR A 60 15.37 -10.42 9.00
CA TYR A 60 15.98 -9.94 7.78
C TYR A 60 17.27 -9.20 8.09
N SER A 61 18.25 -9.34 7.23
CA SER A 61 19.46 -8.53 7.26
C SER A 61 19.64 -7.76 5.95
N PHE A 62 20.54 -6.79 6.00
CA PHE A 62 20.95 -6.03 4.83
C PHE A 62 21.57 -6.96 3.76
N GLU A 63 21.07 -6.87 2.53
CA GLU A 63 21.68 -7.53 1.36
C GLU A 63 22.44 -6.51 0.51
N LYS A 64 21.79 -5.39 0.19
CA LYS A 64 22.34 -4.41 -0.76
C LYS A 64 21.76 -3.02 -0.56
N CYS A 65 22.61 -1.99 -0.69
CA CYS A 65 22.16 -0.61 -0.82
C CYS A 65 21.67 -0.37 -2.26
N LEU A 66 20.37 -0.14 -2.43
CA LEU A 66 19.76 0.15 -3.73
C LEU A 66 19.81 1.64 -4.04
N TYR A 67 19.61 2.47 -3.02
CA TYR A 67 19.68 3.92 -3.14
C TYR A 67 20.15 4.55 -1.83
N MET A 68 20.93 5.61 -1.97
CA MET A 68 21.29 6.49 -0.88
C MET A 68 21.16 7.94 -1.33
N HIS A 69 20.54 8.77 -0.50
CA HIS A 69 20.42 10.18 -0.78
C HIS A 69 21.81 10.84 -0.90
N PRO A 70 22.08 11.71 -1.89
CA PRO A 70 23.42 12.27 -2.12
C PRO A 70 24.00 13.08 -0.95
N LEU A 71 23.13 13.62 -0.09
CA LEU A 71 23.53 14.35 1.12
C LEU A 71 23.77 13.42 2.33
N SER A 72 23.58 12.12 2.18
CA SER A 72 23.95 11.16 3.21
C SER A 72 25.46 11.05 3.31
N SER A 73 26.00 11.16 4.52
CA SER A 73 27.39 10.83 4.82
C SER A 73 27.62 9.32 5.01
N TYR A 74 26.55 8.52 4.95
CA TYR A 74 26.57 7.09 5.22
C TYR A 74 26.07 6.31 4.00
N CYS A 75 26.88 5.37 3.51
CA CYS A 75 26.52 4.43 2.46
C CYS A 75 27.09 3.05 2.83
N PRO A 76 26.26 2.09 3.28
CA PRO A 76 26.72 0.78 3.68
C PRO A 76 27.12 -0.04 2.45
N SER A 77 28.32 -0.64 2.47
CA SER A 77 28.81 -1.52 1.40
C SER A 77 28.52 -3.00 1.67
N GLU A 78 28.58 -3.43 2.92
CA GLU A 78 28.48 -4.86 3.31
C GLU A 78 27.39 -5.13 4.34
N THR A 79 27.20 -4.22 5.30
CA THR A 79 26.16 -4.32 6.32
C THR A 79 25.75 -2.93 6.81
N THR A 80 24.52 -2.81 7.30
CA THR A 80 24.07 -1.67 8.11
C THR A 80 24.46 -1.80 9.58
N GLY A 81 24.90 -2.98 10.02
CA GLY A 81 25.06 -3.35 11.43
C GLY A 81 23.73 -3.62 12.13
N GLN A 82 22.64 -3.77 11.37
CA GLN A 82 21.28 -3.92 11.87
C GLN A 82 20.61 -5.18 11.33
N LEU A 83 19.78 -5.78 12.17
CA LEU A 83 18.79 -6.79 11.81
C LEU A 83 17.39 -6.19 11.91
N TYR A 84 16.50 -6.67 11.05
CA TYR A 84 15.13 -6.19 10.95
C TYR A 84 14.19 -7.36 11.16
N VAL A 85 13.28 -7.25 12.12
CA VAL A 85 12.30 -8.30 12.41
C VAL A 85 10.92 -7.79 12.01
N ILE A 86 10.25 -8.54 11.13
CA ILE A 86 8.87 -8.30 10.72
C ILE A 86 8.01 -9.37 11.36
N GLY A 87 7.07 -8.96 12.20
CA GLY A 87 6.06 -9.83 12.80
C GLY A 87 4.64 -9.43 12.41
N GLU A 88 3.66 -10.19 12.91
CA GLU A 88 2.23 -10.01 12.63
C GLU A 88 1.76 -8.57 12.89
N ASP A 89 2.17 -7.97 14.00
CA ASP A 89 1.75 -6.63 14.44
C ASP A 89 2.92 -5.74 14.90
N TYR A 90 4.15 -6.08 14.50
CA TYR A 90 5.33 -5.32 14.93
C TYR A 90 6.45 -5.30 13.89
N PHE A 91 7.28 -4.26 13.99
CA PHE A 91 8.55 -4.13 13.29
C PHE A 91 9.65 -3.79 14.30
N GLN A 92 10.78 -4.47 14.23
CA GLN A 92 11.88 -4.27 15.17
C GLN A 92 13.19 -4.04 14.42
N ILE A 93 14.02 -3.16 14.95
CA ILE A 93 15.41 -2.94 14.52
C ILE A 93 16.30 -3.37 15.69
N LEU A 94 17.19 -4.31 15.42
CA LEU A 94 18.14 -4.86 16.37
C LEU A 94 19.58 -4.55 15.91
N GLU A 95 20.49 -4.40 16.86
CA GLU A 95 21.93 -4.41 16.55
C GLU A 95 22.35 -5.83 16.17
N GLU A 96 23.02 -5.98 15.02
CA GLU A 96 23.22 -7.28 14.36
C GLU A 96 24.03 -8.28 15.19
N LYS A 97 24.99 -7.82 16.01
CA LYS A 97 25.91 -8.71 16.74
C LYS A 97 25.37 -9.16 18.09
N THR A 98 24.66 -8.29 18.77
CA THR A 98 24.19 -8.45 20.15
C THR A 98 22.71 -8.79 20.21
N HIS A 99 21.99 -8.60 19.11
CA HIS A 99 20.52 -8.68 19.03
C HIS A 99 19.83 -7.76 20.04
N LYS A 100 20.53 -6.70 20.47
CA LYS A 100 19.97 -5.70 21.36
C LYS A 100 18.98 -4.85 20.57
N GLU A 101 17.80 -4.65 21.15
CA GLU A 101 16.80 -3.76 20.59
C GLU A 101 17.34 -2.32 20.49
N GLU A 102 17.37 -1.81 19.27
CA GLU A 102 17.56 -0.39 18.98
C GLU A 102 16.21 0.32 18.88
N LYS A 103 15.21 -0.36 18.30
CA LYS A 103 13.88 0.18 18.10
C LYS A 103 12.81 -0.90 17.97
N LEU A 104 11.63 -0.62 18.52
CA LEU A 104 10.44 -1.45 18.39
C LEU A 104 9.23 -0.59 18.03
N PHE A 105 8.51 -1.01 17.00
CA PHE A 105 7.21 -0.48 16.60
C PHE A 105 6.19 -1.60 16.79
N SER A 106 5.17 -1.39 17.62
CA SER A 106 4.20 -2.43 17.99
C SER A 106 2.76 -1.96 17.75
N GLY A 107 1.83 -2.91 17.62
CA GLY A 107 0.44 -2.60 17.26
C GLY A 107 0.28 -2.11 15.83
N ILE A 108 1.23 -2.45 14.95
CA ILE A 108 1.18 -2.10 13.53
C ILE A 108 0.00 -2.82 12.91
N THR A 109 -0.89 -2.04 12.30
CA THR A 109 -1.85 -2.57 11.34
C THR A 109 -1.25 -2.37 9.96
N TRP A 110 -0.73 -3.44 9.36
CA TRP A 110 -0.07 -3.41 8.06
C TRP A 110 -1.04 -2.94 6.96
N GLN A 111 -1.00 -1.64 6.65
CA GLN A 111 -1.78 -1.06 5.57
C GLN A 111 -1.01 -1.22 4.26
N VAL A 112 -1.53 -2.08 3.38
CA VAL A 112 -0.96 -2.30 2.06
C VAL A 112 -1.46 -1.27 1.06
N LYS A 113 -0.54 -0.73 0.27
CA LYS A 113 -0.82 0.15 -0.87
C LYS A 113 -0.07 -0.34 -2.09
N GLU A 114 -0.66 -0.25 -3.26
CA GLU A 114 0.07 -0.45 -4.51
C GLU A 114 1.02 0.74 -4.74
N VAL A 115 2.22 0.46 -5.21
CA VAL A 115 3.20 1.50 -5.54
C VAL A 115 2.96 1.97 -6.96
N ASP A 116 2.48 3.21 -7.08
CA ASP A 116 2.40 3.90 -8.35
C ASP A 116 3.78 4.40 -8.81
N GLU A 117 4.05 4.27 -10.12
CA GLU A 117 5.34 4.66 -10.70
C GLU A 117 5.58 6.18 -10.61
N GLU A 118 4.54 6.99 -10.84
CA GLU A 118 4.65 8.44 -10.78
C GLU A 118 4.92 8.90 -9.33
N GLU A 119 4.25 8.29 -8.36
CA GLU A 119 4.49 8.53 -6.93
C GLU A 119 5.88 8.08 -6.47
N TRP A 120 6.34 6.90 -6.90
CA TRP A 120 7.69 6.41 -6.65
C TRP A 120 8.75 7.40 -7.16
N ASN A 121 8.61 7.84 -8.42
CA ASN A 121 9.55 8.76 -9.05
C ASN A 121 9.60 10.13 -8.35
N LYS A 122 8.51 10.57 -7.70
CA LYS A 122 8.49 11.82 -6.92
C LYS A 122 9.35 11.76 -5.65
N LEU A 123 9.68 10.57 -5.16
CA LEU A 123 10.56 10.41 -3.99
C LEU A 123 12.02 10.79 -4.28
N PHE A 124 12.43 10.78 -5.56
CA PHE A 124 13.80 11.04 -6.00
C PHE A 124 13.98 12.49 -6.51
N LYS A 125 14.08 13.46 -5.59
CA LYS A 125 14.13 14.90 -5.96
C LYS A 125 15.48 15.38 -6.53
N PHE A 126 16.56 14.62 -6.37
CA PHE A 126 17.90 14.98 -6.88
C PHE A 126 18.26 14.32 -8.23
N LYS A 127 17.27 13.71 -8.90
CA LYS A 127 17.45 13.03 -10.19
C LYS A 127 18.05 13.90 -11.30
N ASP A 128 17.81 15.21 -11.25
CA ASP A 128 18.27 16.13 -12.30
C ASP A 128 19.73 16.61 -12.04
N ILE A 129 20.24 16.41 -10.82
CA ILE A 129 21.57 16.87 -10.39
C ILE A 129 22.60 15.74 -10.47
N TYR A 130 22.16 14.52 -10.18
CA TYR A 130 22.97 13.32 -10.33
C TYR A 130 22.34 12.50 -11.44
N ASN A 131 23.12 12.12 -12.47
CA ASN A 131 22.78 11.06 -13.43
C ASN A 131 22.71 9.68 -12.74
N GLY A 132 22.23 9.63 -11.50
CA GLY A 132 21.93 8.41 -10.80
C GLY A 132 20.64 7.87 -11.36
N ASP A 133 20.70 6.67 -11.92
CA ASP A 133 19.52 5.97 -12.38
C ASP A 133 18.52 5.87 -11.23
N ILE A 134 17.31 6.41 -11.44
CA ILE A 134 16.19 6.10 -10.57
C ILE A 134 16.02 4.59 -10.62
N TYR A 135 15.87 3.95 -9.46
CA TYR A 135 15.65 2.51 -9.44
C TYR A 135 14.31 2.22 -10.14
N ASN A 136 14.41 1.72 -11.38
CA ASN A 136 13.25 1.50 -12.24
C ASN A 136 12.49 0.28 -11.72
N ILE A 137 11.25 0.50 -11.29
CA ILE A 137 10.40 -0.55 -10.72
C ILE A 137 9.45 -1.19 -11.73
N ASN A 138 9.48 -0.79 -13.00
CA ASN A 138 8.50 -1.24 -14.01
C ASN A 138 8.65 -2.70 -14.43
N HIS A 139 9.77 -3.32 -14.07
CA HIS A 139 10.01 -4.72 -14.33
C HIS A 139 9.38 -5.63 -13.27
N PHE A 140 8.96 -5.08 -12.12
CA PHE A 140 8.28 -5.85 -11.08
C PHE A 140 6.79 -5.98 -11.38
N SER A 141 6.25 -7.18 -11.20
CA SER A 141 4.83 -7.45 -11.42
C SER A 141 3.99 -7.09 -10.20
N ILE A 142 4.54 -7.31 -9.00
CA ILE A 142 3.95 -6.97 -7.70
C ILE A 142 4.77 -5.83 -7.11
N ARG A 143 4.10 -4.74 -6.73
CA ARG A 143 4.72 -3.56 -6.13
C ARG A 143 3.84 -3.06 -5.00
N LEU A 144 4.17 -3.45 -3.78
CA LEU A 144 3.39 -3.13 -2.58
C LEU A 144 4.22 -2.32 -1.61
N GLN A 145 3.58 -1.40 -0.91
CA GLN A 145 4.14 -0.59 0.15
C GLN A 145 3.37 -0.83 1.44
N TYR A 146 4.12 -1.00 2.53
CA TYR A 146 3.64 -1.11 3.88
C TYR A 146 4.26 0.04 4.69
N ASP A 147 3.41 0.98 5.09
CA ASP A 147 3.85 2.13 5.89
C ASP A 147 4.12 1.72 7.32
N ILE A 148 5.30 2.11 7.82
CA ILE A 148 5.65 2.07 9.24
C ILE A 148 5.69 3.53 9.74
N GLU A 149 5.79 3.71 11.04
CA GLU A 149 5.98 5.01 11.65
C GLU A 149 7.37 5.62 11.36
N GLU A 150 7.49 6.93 11.64
CA GLU A 150 8.74 7.68 11.53
C GLU A 150 9.41 7.66 10.14
N GLY A 151 8.60 7.58 9.10
CA GLY A 151 9.08 7.62 7.72
C GLY A 151 9.80 6.34 7.30
N LEU A 152 9.60 5.23 8.00
CA LEU A 152 10.01 3.92 7.50
C LEU A 152 8.89 3.31 6.66
N SER A 153 9.27 2.59 5.60
CA SER A 153 8.33 1.83 4.80
C SER A 153 8.99 0.55 4.30
N ILE A 154 8.24 -0.54 4.30
CA ILE A 154 8.64 -1.78 3.63
C ILE A 154 8.02 -1.77 2.24
N TYR A 155 8.83 -2.07 1.25
CA TYR A 155 8.40 -2.32 -0.12
C TYR A 155 8.55 -3.79 -0.43
N GLN A 156 7.50 -4.40 -0.99
CA GLN A 156 7.54 -5.74 -1.55
C GLN A 156 7.48 -5.64 -3.07
N MET A 157 8.57 -6.06 -3.71
CA MET A 157 8.78 -5.99 -5.15
C MET A 157 8.97 -7.41 -5.68
N ASP A 158 7.89 -8.03 -6.16
CA ASP A 158 7.82 -9.47 -6.43
C ASP A 158 8.25 -10.33 -5.22
N ASP A 159 9.42 -10.98 -5.30
CA ASP A 159 10.04 -11.80 -4.26
C ASP A 159 11.07 -11.03 -3.41
N GLU A 160 11.27 -9.74 -3.70
CA GLU A 160 12.21 -8.89 -2.96
C GLU A 160 11.51 -8.06 -1.87
N ILE A 161 12.19 -7.92 -0.73
CA ILE A 161 11.78 -7.05 0.37
C ILE A 161 12.79 -5.91 0.48
N TRP A 162 12.31 -4.67 0.42
CA TRP A 162 13.14 -3.49 0.56
C TRP A 162 12.70 -2.64 1.76
N LEU A 163 13.66 -2.09 2.48
CA LEU A 163 13.43 -1.12 3.55
C LEU A 163 13.79 0.27 3.06
N ALA A 164 12.79 1.15 3.06
CA ALA A 164 12.95 2.55 2.75
C ALA A 164 12.94 3.40 4.01
N ARG A 165 13.75 4.45 4.00
CA ARG A 165 13.64 5.58 4.91
C ARG A 165 13.29 6.82 4.09
N ILE A 166 12.19 7.46 4.46
CA ILE A 166 11.64 8.65 3.81
C ILE A 166 11.71 9.80 4.81
N SER A 167 12.32 10.90 4.38
CA SER A 167 12.39 12.15 5.16
C SER A 167 11.94 13.31 4.28
N ASP A 168 11.11 14.21 4.80
CA ASP A 168 10.61 15.39 4.07
C ASP A 168 10.03 15.08 2.68
N LYS A 169 9.31 13.95 2.58
CA LYS A 169 8.73 13.41 1.33
C LYS A 169 9.78 13.12 0.26
N MET A 170 10.98 12.73 0.67
CA MET A 170 12.08 12.31 -0.20
C MET A 170 12.63 10.99 0.31
N LEU A 171 13.03 10.11 -0.61
CA LEU A 171 13.73 8.89 -0.25
C LEU A 171 15.11 9.26 0.29
N TRP A 172 15.41 8.84 1.51
CA TRP A 172 16.70 9.04 2.16
C TRP A 172 17.63 7.85 1.94
N SER A 173 17.10 6.64 2.07
CA SER A 173 17.83 5.39 1.83
C SER A 173 16.85 4.29 1.40
N LEU A 174 17.34 3.36 0.58
CA LEU A 174 16.61 2.15 0.18
C LEU A 174 17.56 0.96 0.21
N TYR A 175 17.21 -0.03 1.01
CA TYR A 175 18.00 -1.24 1.18
C TYR A 175 17.20 -2.45 0.73
N LYS A 176 17.82 -3.32 -0.07
CA LYS A 176 17.32 -4.68 -0.25
C LYS A 176 17.66 -5.49 0.99
N LEU A 177 16.66 -6.23 1.48
CA LEU A 177 16.77 -7.12 2.61
C LEU A 177 16.73 -8.57 2.14
N LYS A 178 17.51 -9.42 2.79
CA LYS A 178 17.43 -10.88 2.64
C LYS A 178 16.75 -11.48 3.86
N LEU A 179 15.85 -12.45 3.63
CA LEU A 179 15.25 -13.22 4.71
C LEU A 179 16.28 -14.22 5.22
N ASP A 180 16.66 -14.11 6.49
CA ASP A 180 17.59 -15.03 7.14
C ASP A 180 16.84 -16.16 7.85
N ASN A 181 15.80 -15.82 8.62
CA ASN A 181 15.02 -16.77 9.41
C ASN A 181 13.51 -16.47 9.28
N PRO A 182 12.71 -17.35 8.65
CA PRO A 182 11.26 -17.18 8.63
C PRO A 182 10.66 -17.30 10.04
N SER A 183 9.62 -16.54 10.37
CA SER A 183 8.97 -16.58 11.70
C SER A 183 8.46 -17.95 12.12
N ALA A 184 8.17 -18.84 11.16
CA ALA A 184 7.85 -20.25 11.44
C ALA A 184 8.95 -21.00 12.22
N PHE A 185 10.18 -20.46 12.27
CA PHE A 185 11.33 -21.00 12.99
C PHE A 185 11.73 -20.17 14.22
N LEU A 186 11.09 -19.02 14.46
CA LEU A 186 11.33 -18.21 15.65
C LEU A 186 10.51 -18.78 16.81
N ASN A 187 11.19 -19.35 17.80
CA ASN A 187 10.54 -19.81 19.03
C ASN A 187 9.79 -18.62 19.68
N PRO A 188 8.56 -18.81 20.19
CA PRO A 188 7.72 -17.75 20.77
C PRO A 188 8.27 -17.12 22.09
N VAL A 189 9.54 -17.33 22.41
CA VAL A 189 10.19 -16.90 23.65
C VAL A 189 10.56 -15.41 23.65
N GLN A 190 10.44 -14.71 22.53
CA GLN A 190 10.75 -13.27 22.43
C GLN A 190 9.54 -12.40 22.09
N LYS A 191 8.31 -12.82 22.41
CA LYS A 191 7.23 -11.85 22.52
C LYS A 191 7.55 -10.94 23.72
N PRO A 192 7.87 -9.64 23.56
CA PRO A 192 8.04 -8.78 24.71
C PRO A 192 6.72 -8.79 25.48
N LEU A 193 6.76 -9.32 26.69
CA LEU A 193 5.65 -9.25 27.62
C LEU A 193 5.47 -7.78 27.98
N ILE A 194 4.56 -7.11 27.28
CA ILE A 194 4.06 -5.80 27.67
C ILE A 194 3.32 -6.01 29.00
N ASN A 195 4.00 -5.72 30.11
CA ASN A 195 3.33 -5.56 31.40
C ASN A 195 2.52 -4.26 31.31
N VAL A 196 1.19 -4.40 31.29
CA VAL A 196 0.21 -3.33 31.52
C VAL A 196 0.29 -2.85 32.97
#